data_AF-A0A6M3LTQ2-F1
#
_entry.id   AF-A0A6M3LTQ2-F1
#
_cell.length_a   1.000
_cell.length_b   1.000
_cell.length_c   1.000
_cell.angle_alpha   90.00
_cell.angle_beta   90.00
_cell.angle_gamma   90.00
#
_symmetry.space_group_name_H-M   'P 1'
#
loop_
_entity.id
_entity.type
_entity.pdbx_description
1 polymer ?
#
loop_
_entity_poly.entity_id
_entity_poly.type
_entity_poly.pdbx_seq_one_letter_code
_entity_poly.pdbx_strand_id
1 'polypeptide(L)'
;MKLTNGEIFNAREPLTKLMEAKFPVKTAFGLVKMARKLDEHLQDIEKVRQGLFQTYGTPDPKNMTQIRVEQYIPDPDEGQEPTDAGVRMKENPKWPKFREELTELFNQEVEVVLEPVALPEKVAATCDKCSHNMDKALEVEPATMMALEKFITVE
;
A
#
# COMPACT_ATOMS: atom_id res chain seq x y z
N MET A 1 11.85 0.16 16.05
CA MET A 1 10.56 0.84 16.31
C MET A 1 9.42 -0.14 16.11
N LYS A 2 8.31 0.03 16.84
CA LYS A 2 7.11 -0.80 16.69
C LYS A 2 6.23 -0.23 15.59
N LEU A 3 5.86 -1.06 14.62
CA LEU A 3 4.99 -0.69 13.51
C LEU A 3 3.91 -1.75 13.36
N THR A 4 2.71 -1.36 12.91
CA THR A 4 1.72 -2.35 12.49
C THR A 4 1.98 -2.79 11.06
N ASN A 5 1.54 -3.99 10.70
CA ASN A 5 1.59 -4.46 9.31
C ASN A 5 0.86 -3.50 8.36
N GLY A 6 -0.24 -2.88 8.81
CA GLY A 6 -0.96 -1.86 8.05
C GLY A 6 -0.10 -0.60 7.78
N GLU A 7 0.68 -0.15 8.76
CA GLU A 7 1.61 0.97 8.58
C GLU A 7 2.72 0.63 7.59
N ILE A 8 3.30 -0.56 7.69
CA ILE A 8 4.32 -1.05 6.75
C ILE A 8 3.74 -1.12 5.32
N PHE A 9 2.52 -1.68 5.19
CA PHE A 9 1.81 -1.82 3.92
C PHE A 9 1.53 -0.47 3.26
N ASN A 10 0.96 0.46 4.02
CA ASN A 10 0.56 1.78 3.52
C ASN A 10 1.77 2.68 3.19
N ALA A 11 2.95 2.44 3.76
CA ALA A 11 4.15 3.21 3.46
C ALA A 11 4.73 2.92 2.07
N ARG A 12 4.43 1.78 1.45
CA ARG A 12 5.08 1.30 0.21
C ARG A 12 4.96 2.27 -0.97
N GLU A 13 3.74 2.68 -1.30
CA GLU A 13 3.47 3.56 -2.44
C GLU A 13 4.01 4.98 -2.19
N PRO A 14 3.71 5.63 -1.04
CA PRO A 14 4.33 6.91 -0.65
C PRO A 14 5.86 6.88 -0.71
N LEU A 15 6.50 5.82 -0.21
CA LEU A 15 7.95 5.68 -0.23
C LEU A 15 8.49 5.55 -1.66
N THR A 16 7.80 4.79 -2.51
CA THR A 16 8.16 4.65 -3.93
C THR A 16 8.09 6.00 -4.64
N LYS A 17 6.99 6.74 -4.46
CA LYS A 17 6.80 8.08 -5.01
C LYS A 17 7.84 9.07 -4.49
N LEU A 18 8.15 9.02 -3.19
CA LEU A 18 9.19 9.85 -2.60
C LEU A 18 10.55 9.57 -3.28
N MET A 19 10.90 8.30 -3.48
CA MET A 19 12.16 7.89 -4.12
C MET A 19 12.31 8.30 -5.60
N GLU A 20 11.24 8.74 -6.27
CA GLU A 20 11.32 9.32 -7.62
C GLU A 20 11.99 10.71 -7.63
N ALA A 21 12.00 11.40 -6.49
CA ALA A 21 12.67 12.68 -6.34
C ALA A 21 14.20 12.55 -6.31
N LYS A 22 14.89 13.56 -6.85
CA LYS A 22 16.37 13.61 -6.87
C LYS A 22 16.91 14.10 -5.52
N PHE A 23 17.24 13.17 -4.64
CA PHE A 23 17.86 13.46 -3.35
C PHE A 23 19.39 13.46 -3.41
N PRO A 24 20.05 14.12 -2.44
CA PRO A 24 21.46 13.87 -2.14
C PRO A 24 21.72 12.38 -1.89
N VAL A 25 22.91 11.91 -2.27
CA VAL A 25 23.28 10.48 -2.23
C VAL A 25 23.03 9.86 -0.86
N LYS A 26 23.32 10.57 0.24
CA LYS A 26 23.10 10.09 1.62
C LYS A 26 21.62 9.80 1.89
N THR A 27 20.74 10.74 1.57
CA THR A 27 19.28 10.60 1.77
C THR A 27 18.71 9.52 0.85
N ALA A 28 19.07 9.51 -0.43
CA ALA A 28 18.64 8.49 -1.38
C ALA A 28 19.03 7.08 -0.91
N PHE A 29 20.26 6.90 -0.41
CA PHE A 29 20.72 5.64 0.12
C PHE A 29 19.99 5.23 1.41
N GLY A 30 19.67 6.19 2.28
CA GLY A 30 18.83 5.97 3.46
C GLY A 30 17.44 5.45 3.08
N LEU A 31 16.77 6.10 2.13
CA LEU A 31 15.46 5.69 1.62
C LEU A 31 15.50 4.28 1.00
N VAL A 32 16.52 3.97 0.20
CA VAL A 32 16.69 2.62 -0.39
C VAL A 32 16.88 1.55 0.69
N LYS A 33 17.69 1.81 1.72
CA LYS A 33 17.88 0.86 2.84
C LYS A 33 16.58 0.62 3.58
N MET A 34 15.84 1.69 3.86
CA MET A 34 14.54 1.61 4.50
C MET A 34 13.54 0.81 3.66
N ALA A 35 13.44 1.12 2.36
CA ALA A 35 12.56 0.41 1.43
C ALA A 35 12.86 -1.09 1.41
N ARG A 36 14.13 -1.48 1.34
CA ARG A 36 14.54 -2.90 1.40
C ARG A 36 14.11 -3.57 2.69
N LYS A 37 14.27 -2.89 3.82
CA LYS A 37 13.92 -3.45 5.13
C LYS A 37 12.41 -3.59 5.29
N LEU A 38 11.62 -2.65 4.79
CA LEU A 38 10.17 -2.77 4.75
C LEU A 38 9.72 -3.87 3.78
N ASP A 39 10.40 -4.04 2.64
CA ASP A 39 10.08 -5.07 1.65
C ASP A 39 10.15 -6.49 2.22
N GLU A 40 11.12 -6.77 3.11
CA GLU A 40 11.21 -8.05 3.84
C GLU A 40 9.87 -8.39 4.54
N HIS A 41 9.29 -7.41 5.24
CA HIS A 41 8.01 -7.60 5.94
C HIS A 41 6.81 -7.57 4.98
N LEU A 42 6.86 -6.73 3.94
CA LEU A 42 5.80 -6.63 2.93
C LEU A 42 5.59 -7.96 2.19
N GLN A 43 6.66 -8.69 1.89
CA GLN A 43 6.56 -9.98 1.22
C GLN A 43 5.78 -11.00 2.06
N ASP A 44 6.02 -11.05 3.37
CA ASP A 44 5.29 -11.93 4.28
C ASP A 44 3.82 -11.50 4.43
N ILE A 45 3.57 -10.19 4.58
CA ILE A 45 2.20 -9.64 4.63
C ILE A 45 1.43 -9.98 3.36
N GLU A 46 2.02 -9.78 2.18
CA GLU A 46 1.38 -10.09 0.90
C GLU A 46 1.15 -11.58 0.71
N LYS A 47 2.06 -12.43 1.17
CA LYS A 47 1.86 -13.89 1.13
C LYS A 47 0.66 -14.32 1.96
N VAL A 48 0.52 -13.81 3.19
CA VAL A 48 -0.63 -14.13 4.05
C VAL A 48 -1.92 -13.56 3.45
N ARG A 49 -1.88 -12.30 3.01
CA ARG A 49 -3.01 -11.65 2.34
C ARG A 49 -3.46 -12.47 1.12
N GLN A 50 -2.55 -12.87 0.24
CA GLN A 50 -2.87 -13.72 -0.92
C GLN A 50 -3.50 -15.06 -0.50
N GLY A 51 -3.03 -15.67 0.59
CA GLY A 51 -3.64 -16.87 1.17
C GLY A 51 -5.10 -16.63 1.61
N LEU A 52 -5.39 -15.48 2.22
CA LEU A 52 -6.77 -15.08 2.54
C LEU A 52 -7.62 -14.92 1.28
N PHE A 53 -7.10 -14.25 0.24
CA PHE A 53 -7.80 -14.14 -1.04
C PHE A 53 -8.09 -15.50 -1.67
N GLN A 54 -7.14 -16.44 -1.66
CA GLN A 54 -7.35 -17.80 -2.18
C GLN A 54 -8.38 -18.58 -1.36
N THR A 55 -8.43 -18.37 -0.05
CA THR A 55 -9.34 -19.08 0.86
C THR A 55 -10.78 -18.58 0.74
N TYR A 56 -10.97 -17.26 0.71
CA TYR A 56 -12.30 -16.63 0.78
C TYR A 56 -12.83 -16.15 -0.57
N GLY A 57 -11.94 -15.92 -1.54
CA GLY A 57 -12.30 -15.37 -2.82
C GLY A 57 -12.86 -16.37 -3.81
N THR A 58 -13.37 -15.82 -4.90
CA THR A 58 -13.89 -16.57 -6.04
C THR A 58 -13.08 -16.17 -7.28
N PRO A 59 -12.65 -17.12 -8.14
CA PRO A 59 -11.99 -16.78 -9.39
C PRO A 59 -12.93 -15.96 -10.30
N ASP A 60 -12.38 -14.93 -10.95
CA ASP A 60 -13.14 -14.14 -11.93
C ASP A 60 -13.46 -15.01 -13.16
N PRO A 61 -14.73 -15.15 -13.58
CA PRO A 61 -15.11 -15.93 -14.77
C PRO A 61 -14.42 -15.47 -16.06
N LYS A 62 -14.06 -14.19 -16.17
CA LYS A 62 -13.38 -13.61 -17.34
C LYS A 62 -11.86 -13.73 -17.25
N ASN A 63 -11.32 -13.88 -16.05
CA ASN A 63 -9.88 -14.01 -15.84
C ASN A 63 -9.58 -14.91 -14.64
N MET A 64 -9.35 -16.20 -14.90
CA MET A 64 -9.10 -17.19 -13.85
C MET A 64 -7.84 -16.90 -13.01
N THR A 65 -6.96 -15.99 -13.43
CA THR A 65 -5.80 -15.56 -12.65
C THR A 65 -6.14 -14.50 -11.60
N GLN A 66 -7.31 -13.87 -11.69
CA GLN A 66 -7.80 -12.90 -10.71
C GLN A 66 -8.73 -13.58 -9.71
N ILE A 67 -8.40 -13.44 -8.42
CA ILE A 67 -9.24 -13.88 -7.32
C ILE A 67 -9.75 -12.62 -6.62
N ARG A 68 -11.07 -12.51 -6.45
CA ARG A 68 -11.71 -11.38 -5.78
C ARG A 68 -12.55 -11.89 -4.62
N VAL A 69 -12.56 -11.12 -3.53
CA VAL A 69 -13.50 -11.34 -2.43
C VAL A 69 -14.55 -10.25 -2.52
N GLU A 70 -15.75 -10.60 -2.96
CA GLU A 70 -16.86 -9.65 -3.07
C GLU A 70 -17.60 -9.58 -1.74
N GLN A 71 -17.95 -8.36 -1.30
CA GLN A 71 -18.78 -8.16 -0.11
C GLN A 71 -20.22 -8.64 -0.36
N TYR A 72 -20.71 -8.48 -1.59
CA TYR A 72 -22.05 -8.88 -1.98
C TYR A 72 -21.99 -9.78 -3.21
N ILE A 73 -22.82 -10.83 -3.23
CA ILE A 73 -22.94 -11.79 -4.32
C ILE A 73 -24.39 -11.81 -4.84
N PRO A 74 -24.63 -12.16 -6.12
CA PRO A 74 -25.98 -12.36 -6.64
C PRO A 74 -26.76 -13.39 -5.82
N ASP A 75 -28.05 -13.16 -5.62
CA ASP A 75 -28.89 -14.13 -4.92
C ASP A 75 -29.28 -15.31 -5.84
N PRO A 76 -28.80 -16.56 -5.60
CA PRO A 76 -29.14 -17.73 -6.39
C PRO A 76 -30.64 -18.06 -6.43
N ASP A 77 -31.42 -17.64 -5.44
CA ASP A 77 -32.83 -18.00 -5.33
C ASP A 77 -33.74 -17.27 -6.32
N GLU A 78 -33.29 -16.16 -6.93
CA GLU A 78 -34.12 -15.36 -7.85
C GLU A 78 -33.94 -15.70 -9.34
N GLY A 79 -33.16 -16.71 -9.68
CA GLY A 79 -32.81 -17.01 -11.07
C GLY A 79 -31.89 -15.94 -11.67
N GLN A 80 -31.07 -16.33 -12.65
CA GLN A 80 -30.10 -15.43 -13.29
C GLN A 80 -30.74 -14.51 -14.34
N GLU A 81 -32.05 -14.53 -14.51
CA GLU A 81 -32.70 -13.68 -15.50
C GLU A 81 -32.72 -12.24 -14.98
N PRO A 82 -32.05 -11.29 -15.67
CA PRO A 82 -32.10 -9.90 -15.28
C PRO A 82 -33.54 -9.41 -15.40
N THR A 83 -34.17 -9.15 -14.25
CA THR A 83 -35.47 -8.47 -14.22
C THR A 83 -35.26 -6.97 -14.45
N ASP A 84 -36.32 -6.25 -14.82
CA ASP A 84 -36.31 -4.78 -14.93
C ASP A 84 -35.88 -4.07 -13.62
N ALA A 85 -35.87 -4.80 -12.49
CA ALA A 85 -35.47 -4.30 -11.17
C ALA A 85 -33.97 -4.49 -10.86
N GLY A 86 -33.18 -5.07 -11.77
CA GLY A 86 -31.77 -5.39 -11.55
C GLY A 86 -31.55 -6.69 -10.76
N VAL A 87 -30.28 -7.08 -10.60
CA VAL A 87 -29.89 -8.29 -9.86
C VAL A 87 -29.89 -7.98 -8.36
N ARG A 88 -30.68 -8.73 -7.58
CA ARG A 88 -30.61 -8.62 -6.12
C ARG A 88 -29.28 -9.18 -5.62
N MET A 89 -28.64 -8.40 -4.76
CA MET A 89 -27.35 -8.71 -4.15
C MET A 89 -27.58 -9.10 -2.69
N LYS A 90 -26.98 -10.21 -2.24
CA LYS A 90 -26.93 -10.61 -0.83
C LYS A 90 -25.52 -10.53 -0.29
N GLU A 91 -25.38 -10.33 1.01
CA GLU A 91 -24.06 -10.33 1.64
C GLU A 91 -23.38 -11.69 1.46
N ASN A 92 -22.11 -11.65 1.09
CA ASN A 92 -21.30 -12.86 0.96
C ASN A 92 -21.05 -13.46 2.36
N PRO A 93 -21.48 -14.71 2.63
CA PRO A 93 -21.30 -15.31 3.95
C PRO A 93 -19.83 -15.47 4.37
N LYS A 94 -18.90 -15.43 3.40
CA LYS A 94 -17.46 -15.47 3.66
C LYS A 94 -16.86 -14.11 4.06
N TRP A 95 -17.55 -13.01 3.76
CA TRP A 95 -17.03 -11.66 3.92
C TRP A 95 -16.71 -11.29 5.37
N PRO A 96 -17.56 -11.56 6.37
CA PRO A 96 -17.27 -11.18 7.75
C PRO A 96 -15.96 -11.80 8.26
N LYS A 97 -15.76 -13.10 8.00
CA LYS A 97 -14.56 -13.82 8.43
C LYS A 97 -13.30 -13.36 7.70
N PHE A 98 -13.39 -13.15 6.38
CA PHE A 98 -12.29 -12.57 5.60
C PHE A 98 -11.85 -11.21 6.17
N ARG A 99 -12.83 -10.34 6.44
CA ARG A 99 -12.56 -9.00 6.98
C ARG A 99 -11.90 -9.06 8.36
N GLU A 100 -12.36 -9.96 9.23
CA GLU A 100 -11.80 -10.18 10.55
C GLU A 100 -10.32 -10.60 10.47
N GLU A 101 -10.01 -11.67 9.73
CA GLU A 101 -8.63 -12.18 9.58
C GLU A 101 -7.72 -11.17 8.88
N LEU A 102 -8.23 -10.42 7.90
CA LEU A 102 -7.47 -9.35 7.24
C LEU A 102 -7.19 -8.18 8.18
N THR A 103 -8.13 -7.83 9.05
CA THR A 103 -7.97 -6.78 10.06
C THR A 103 -6.95 -7.20 11.12
N GLU A 104 -7.00 -8.46 11.56
CA GLU A 104 -6.01 -9.04 12.47
C GLU A 104 -4.60 -8.95 11.86
N LEU A 105 -4.45 -9.38 10.59
CA LEU A 105 -3.18 -9.30 9.87
C LEU A 105 -2.62 -7.87 9.88
N PHE A 106 -3.43 -6.85 9.58
CA PHE A 106 -2.94 -5.47 9.50
C PHE A 106 -2.69 -4.82 10.87
N ASN A 107 -3.39 -5.26 11.92
CA ASN A 107 -3.21 -4.73 13.27
C ASN A 107 -2.05 -5.38 14.03
N GLN A 108 -1.51 -6.50 13.55
CA GLN A 108 -0.36 -7.14 14.16
C GLN A 108 0.84 -6.19 14.19
N GLU A 109 1.42 -6.02 15.39
CA GLU A 109 2.63 -5.22 15.61
C GLU A 109 3.88 -6.04 15.34
N VAL A 110 4.85 -5.43 14.67
CA VAL A 110 6.17 -5.98 14.40
C VAL A 110 7.23 -4.97 14.82
N GLU A 111 8.30 -5.48 15.44
CA GLU A 111 9.46 -4.67 15.76
C GLU A 111 10.40 -4.62 14.56
N VAL A 112 10.57 -3.42 13.99
CA VAL A 112 11.45 -3.20 12.85
C VAL A 112 12.60 -2.29 13.27
N VAL A 113 13.84 -2.74 13.08
CA VAL A 113 15.03 -1.94 13.37
C VAL A 113 15.31 -1.04 12.16
N LEU A 114 14.88 0.21 12.27
CA LEU A 114 15.01 1.26 11.25
C LEU A 114 15.42 2.57 11.90
N GLU A 115 16.26 3.32 11.18
CA GLU A 115 16.60 4.70 11.50
C GLU A 115 15.77 5.62 10.60
N PRO A 116 15.06 6.63 11.14
CA PRO A 116 14.36 7.60 10.32
C PRO A 116 15.31 8.33 9.38
N VAL A 117 14.84 8.60 8.16
CA VAL A 117 15.65 9.30 7.14
C VAL A 117 15.34 10.78 7.18
N ALA A 118 16.39 11.58 7.39
CA ALA A 118 16.31 13.04 7.26
C ALA A 118 16.19 13.45 5.78
N LEU A 119 15.09 14.12 5.46
CA LEU A 119 14.82 14.75 4.19
C LEU A 119 15.27 16.20 4.23
N PRO A 120 15.97 16.69 3.19
CA PRO A 120 16.33 18.10 3.11
C PRO A 120 15.11 18.96 2.77
N GLU A 121 15.03 20.18 3.30
CA GLU A 121 14.04 21.20 2.89
C GLU A 121 14.09 21.52 1.37
N LYS A 122 15.26 21.34 0.74
CA LYS A 122 15.49 21.62 -0.68
C LYS A 122 16.13 20.43 -1.39
N VAL A 123 15.69 20.19 -2.63
CA VAL A 123 16.23 19.17 -3.52
C VAL A 123 16.81 19.79 -4.78
N ALA A 124 17.83 19.14 -5.32
CA ALA A 124 18.44 19.55 -6.57
C ALA A 124 17.48 19.26 -7.73
N ALA A 125 17.09 20.31 -8.44
CA ALA A 125 16.29 20.24 -9.66
C ALA A 125 17.13 20.77 -10.83
N THR A 126 16.93 20.19 -12.01
CA THR A 126 17.53 20.71 -13.24
C THR A 126 16.50 21.58 -13.93
N CYS A 127 16.83 22.82 -14.27
CA CYS A 127 15.88 23.69 -14.97
C CYS A 127 15.67 23.20 -16.41
N ASP A 128 14.42 22.94 -16.80
CA ASP A 128 14.08 22.44 -18.14
C ASP A 128 14.53 23.38 -19.27
N LYS A 129 14.62 24.69 -18.99
CA LYS A 129 14.94 25.70 -20.01
C LYS A 129 16.44 25.86 -20.26
N CYS A 130 17.27 25.68 -19.24
CA CYS A 130 18.68 26.08 -19.30
C CYS A 130 19.64 25.06 -18.67
N SER A 131 19.16 23.88 -18.30
CA SER A 131 19.95 22.71 -17.88
C SER A 131 20.94 22.94 -16.72
N HIS A 132 20.81 24.05 -15.98
CA HIS A 132 21.58 24.26 -14.77
C HIS A 132 20.87 23.64 -13.56
N ASN A 133 21.66 23.26 -12.56
CA ASN A 133 21.15 22.80 -11.28
C ASN A 133 20.69 24.00 -10.46
N MET A 134 19.49 23.91 -9.92
CA MET A 134 18.91 24.86 -8.97
C MET A 134 18.33 24.09 -7.79
N ASP A 135 18.33 24.73 -6.62
CA ASP A 135 17.65 24.19 -5.46
C ASP A 135 16.18 24.55 -5.52
N LYS A 136 15.31 23.54 -5.47
CA LYS A 136 13.86 23.71 -5.35
C LYS A 136 13.42 23.25 -3.98
N ALA A 137 12.43 23.91 -3.38
CA ALA A 137 11.79 23.40 -2.18
C ALA A 137 11.25 21.98 -2.45
N LEU A 138 11.44 21.08 -1.49
CA LEU A 138 10.92 19.73 -1.60
C LEU A 138 9.39 19.76 -1.54
N GLU A 139 8.75 19.50 -2.68
CA GLU A 139 7.29 19.41 -2.78
C GLU A 139 6.88 17.95 -2.58
N VAL A 140 6.47 17.62 -1.35
CA VAL A 140 5.85 16.32 -1.03
C VAL A 140 4.36 16.53 -0.77
N GLU A 141 3.52 15.66 -1.32
CA GLU A 141 2.10 15.68 -1.01
C GLU A 141 1.86 15.42 0.49
N PRO A 142 0.94 16.14 1.15
CA PRO A 142 0.66 15.94 2.57
C PRO A 142 0.29 14.49 2.93
N ALA A 143 -0.42 13.79 2.03
CA ALA A 143 -0.77 12.38 2.22
C ALA A 143 0.47 11.47 2.28
N THR A 144 1.49 11.77 1.45
CA THR A 144 2.76 11.05 1.47
C THR A 144 3.53 11.31 2.77
N MET A 145 3.54 12.57 3.26
CA MET A 145 4.19 12.92 4.52
C MET A 145 3.53 12.24 5.73
N MET A 146 2.19 12.22 5.79
CA MET A 146 1.45 11.56 6.88
C MET A 146 1.68 10.05 6.87
N ALA A 147 1.66 9.42 5.70
CA ALA A 147 1.93 7.98 5.60
C ALA A 147 3.38 7.61 5.97
N LEU A 148 4.31 8.57 5.86
CA LEU A 148 5.72 8.38 6.15
C LEU A 148 6.17 9.00 7.48
N GLU A 149 5.26 9.54 8.31
CA GLU A 149 5.62 10.35 9.50
C GLU A 149 6.56 9.64 10.49
N LYS A 150 6.45 8.31 10.59
CA LYS A 150 7.29 7.48 11.46
C LYS A 150 8.67 7.17 10.85
N PHE A 151 8.79 7.32 9.55
CA PHE A 151 9.94 6.88 8.76
C PHE A 151 10.87 8.03 8.38
N ILE A 152 10.38 9.25 8.29
CA ILE A 152 11.16 10.40 7.83
C ILE A 152 11.09 11.56 8.82
N THR A 153 12.12 12.39 8.79
CA THR A 153 12.16 13.69 9.46
C THR A 153 12.52 14.75 8.42
N VAL A 154 12.04 15.98 8.57
CA VAL A 154 12.43 17.09 7.69
C VAL A 154 13.47 17.93 8.43
N GLU A 155 14.60 18.19 7.76
CA GLU A 155 15.72 19.01 8.23
C GLU A 155 15.98 20.23 7.34
#